data_AF-A0A0E9Y208-F1
#
_entry.id   AF-A0A0E9Y208-F1
#
_cell.length_a   1.000
_cell.length_b   1.000
_cell.length_c   1.000
_cell.angle_alpha   90.00
_cell.angle_beta   90.00
_cell.angle_gamma   90.00
#
_symmetry.space_group_name_H-M   'P 1'
#
loop_
_entity.id
_entity.type
_entity.pdbx_description
1 polymer ?
#
loop_
_entity_poly.entity_id
_entity_poly.type
_entity_poly.pdbx_seq_one_letter_code
_entity_poly.pdbx_strand_id
1 'polypeptide(L)'
;MVPPTSPLRMTGSRIQFSGMRCVIYFAWLWALCAAQEEQKVANANNEFGFRLLQKIPASSEVNVFFSPYSVSTALAMAYAGARGETQQELYDSLAYSSAGLAPDHVPNAHAQHTQALKSPSSSTLLVANTAVVQEGYNVLREYLQTLNQSFGAEASTANLADEQSLRSINKWVKHHTDGKIEQLLSEPLSSNARLVLLNAIYFKGLWNTPFHSASTFKASFFNAGTERVEVDMMHGQITAGYARDDETNSDVVDLPYAGLDYSMTIVRPRDRTGADALRQVLTRQVFRRFLSELSETV
;
A
#
# COMPACT_ATOMS: atom_id res chain seq x y z
N MET A 1 74.12 -26.06 13.88
CA MET A 1 74.88 -26.43 12.67
C MET A 1 73.88 -26.84 11.60
N VAL A 2 73.71 -25.96 10.61
CA VAL A 2 73.08 -26.16 9.28
C VAL A 2 74.21 -26.65 8.34
N PRO A 3 74.07 -27.22 7.10
CA PRO A 3 72.96 -27.47 6.13
C PRO A 3 73.07 -28.93 5.51
N PRO A 4 72.81 -29.30 4.22
CA PRO A 4 72.17 -28.64 3.04
C PRO A 4 71.20 -29.47 2.14
N THR A 5 70.47 -28.70 1.30
CA THR A 5 70.09 -28.89 -0.12
C THR A 5 69.08 -29.97 -0.59
N SER A 6 67.99 -29.46 -1.18
CA SER A 6 67.00 -29.96 -2.16
C SER A 6 67.60 -30.75 -3.35
N PRO A 7 66.83 -31.38 -4.31
CA PRO A 7 65.40 -31.20 -4.64
C PRO A 7 64.62 -32.50 -4.95
N LEU A 8 63.28 -32.44 -5.13
CA LEU A 8 62.55 -33.43 -5.95
C LEU A 8 61.10 -32.99 -6.31
N ARG A 9 60.90 -32.88 -7.63
CA ARG A 9 59.74 -33.26 -8.47
C ARG A 9 58.32 -32.72 -8.20
N MET A 10 57.79 -32.14 -9.27
CA MET A 10 56.38 -31.91 -9.56
C MET A 10 55.56 -33.21 -9.52
N THR A 11 54.41 -33.16 -8.86
CA THR A 11 53.23 -33.95 -9.22
C THR A 11 52.02 -33.03 -9.23
N GLY A 12 51.36 -32.97 -10.38
CA GLY A 12 50.20 -32.12 -10.60
C GLY A 12 48.99 -32.54 -9.76
N SER A 13 48.20 -31.54 -9.39
CA SER A 13 46.77 -31.72 -9.11
C SER A 13 46.04 -30.57 -9.78
N ARG A 14 45.28 -30.90 -10.83
CA ARG A 14 44.24 -30.05 -11.37
C ARG A 14 43.15 -29.95 -10.31
N ILE A 15 42.93 -28.77 -9.74
CA ILE A 15 41.72 -28.48 -8.98
C ILE A 15 40.66 -28.02 -9.98
N GLN A 16 39.71 -28.90 -10.27
CA GLN A 16 38.43 -28.56 -10.88
C GLN A 16 37.67 -27.64 -9.92
N PHE A 17 37.50 -26.36 -10.28
CA PHE A 17 36.44 -25.55 -9.69
C PHE A 17 35.17 -25.70 -10.54
N SER A 18 34.26 -26.54 -10.06
CA SER A 18 32.91 -26.67 -10.60
C SER A 18 31.92 -25.96 -9.69
N GLY A 19 31.22 -24.95 -10.24
CA GLY A 19 29.76 -24.96 -10.15
C GLY A 19 29.03 -24.23 -9.02
N MET A 20 29.64 -23.39 -8.17
CA MET A 20 28.88 -22.75 -7.06
C MET A 20 29.12 -21.24 -6.88
N ARG A 21 29.52 -20.54 -7.94
CA ARG A 21 29.65 -19.08 -7.94
C ARG A 21 28.62 -18.35 -8.80
N CYS A 22 28.00 -18.98 -9.81
CA CYS A 22 26.98 -18.31 -10.63
C CYS A 22 25.62 -18.16 -9.92
N VAL A 23 25.18 -19.16 -9.15
CA VAL A 23 23.81 -19.18 -8.58
C VAL A 23 23.58 -18.04 -7.58
N ILE A 24 24.62 -17.64 -6.84
CA ILE A 24 24.54 -16.53 -5.89
C ILE A 24 24.33 -15.21 -6.65
N TYR A 25 25.18 -14.85 -7.62
CA TYR A 25 25.00 -13.58 -8.35
C TYR A 25 23.66 -13.48 -9.06
N PHE A 26 23.15 -14.57 -9.64
CA PHE A 26 21.82 -14.57 -10.26
C PHE A 26 20.69 -14.38 -9.24
N ALA A 27 20.75 -15.00 -8.06
CA ALA A 27 19.74 -14.80 -7.01
C ALA A 27 19.75 -13.35 -6.48
N TRP A 28 20.92 -12.74 -6.34
CA TRP A 28 21.03 -11.33 -5.91
C TRP A 28 20.54 -10.35 -6.99
N LEU A 29 20.86 -10.59 -8.27
CA LEU A 29 20.34 -9.81 -9.40
C LEU A 29 18.81 -9.94 -9.53
N TRP A 30 18.27 -11.15 -9.31
CA TRP A 30 16.83 -11.39 -9.29
C TRP A 30 16.14 -10.70 -8.12
N ALA A 31 16.71 -10.79 -6.91
CA ALA A 31 16.18 -10.08 -5.74
C ALA A 31 16.20 -8.56 -5.92
N LEU A 32 17.27 -8.02 -6.52
CA LEU A 32 17.39 -6.59 -6.83
C LEU A 32 16.37 -6.15 -7.88
N CYS A 33 16.19 -6.92 -8.96
CA CYS A 33 15.22 -6.64 -10.01
C CYS A 33 13.77 -6.75 -9.48
N ALA A 34 13.48 -7.75 -8.65
CA ALA A 34 12.19 -7.91 -7.99
C ALA A 34 11.87 -6.73 -7.05
N ALA A 35 12.83 -6.31 -6.23
CA ALA A 35 12.67 -5.13 -5.38
C ALA A 35 12.45 -3.85 -6.20
N GLN A 36 13.07 -3.76 -7.38
CA GLN A 36 12.90 -2.61 -8.27
C GLN A 36 11.50 -2.54 -8.90
N GLU A 37 10.90 -3.66 -9.31
CA GLU A 37 9.54 -3.68 -9.87
C GLU A 37 8.47 -3.46 -8.80
N GLU A 38 8.64 -4.04 -7.61
CA GLU A 38 7.78 -3.78 -6.44
C GLU A 38 7.75 -2.28 -6.10
N GLN A 39 8.92 -1.64 -6.07
CA GLN A 39 9.03 -0.19 -5.82
C GLN A 39 8.32 0.65 -6.90
N LYS A 40 8.23 0.18 -8.15
CA LYS A 40 7.47 0.86 -9.20
C LYS A 40 5.97 0.78 -8.94
N VAL A 41 5.45 -0.35 -8.46
CA VAL A 41 4.04 -0.46 -8.04
C VAL A 41 3.75 0.48 -6.88
N ALA A 42 4.61 0.53 -5.86
CA ALA A 42 4.46 1.48 -4.76
C ALA A 42 4.46 2.94 -5.25
N ASN A 43 5.34 3.28 -6.19
CA ASN A 43 5.40 4.62 -6.79
C ASN A 43 4.13 4.96 -7.59
N ALA A 44 3.62 4.02 -8.38
CA ALA A 44 2.39 4.16 -9.15
C ALA A 44 1.19 4.35 -8.23
N ASN A 45 1.06 3.51 -7.20
CA ASN A 45 -0.01 3.59 -6.20
C ASN A 45 0.02 4.93 -5.45
N ASN A 46 1.19 5.44 -5.08
CA ASN A 46 1.33 6.75 -4.45
C ASN A 46 0.89 7.88 -5.38
N GLU A 47 1.34 7.85 -6.64
CA GLU A 47 0.94 8.84 -7.65
C GLU A 47 -0.57 8.83 -7.90
N PHE A 48 -1.15 7.64 -8.11
CA PHE A 48 -2.59 7.45 -8.20
C PHE A 48 -3.33 7.95 -6.96
N GLY A 49 -2.83 7.64 -5.77
CA GLY A 49 -3.45 8.02 -4.50
C GLY A 49 -3.55 9.53 -4.31
N PHE A 50 -2.48 10.28 -4.62
CA PHE A 50 -2.52 11.75 -4.57
C PHE A 50 -3.47 12.33 -5.63
N ARG A 51 -3.47 11.80 -6.86
CA ARG A 51 -4.43 12.22 -7.89
C ARG A 51 -5.88 11.95 -7.46
N LEU A 52 -6.15 10.79 -6.86
CA LEU A 52 -7.47 10.42 -6.37
C LEU A 52 -7.89 11.32 -5.19
N LEU A 53 -7.00 11.60 -4.24
CA LEU A 53 -7.25 12.52 -3.12
C LEU A 53 -7.72 13.89 -3.60
N GLN A 54 -7.13 14.41 -4.68
CA GLN A 54 -7.53 15.70 -5.29
C GLN A 54 -8.93 15.65 -5.92
N LYS A 55 -9.39 14.48 -6.37
CA LYS A 55 -10.67 14.26 -7.05
C LYS A 55 -11.81 13.87 -6.11
N ILE A 56 -11.53 13.31 -4.94
CA ILE A 56 -12.58 12.99 -3.96
C ILE A 56 -13.29 14.30 -3.56
N PRO A 57 -14.63 14.35 -3.64
CA PRO A 57 -15.38 15.50 -3.16
C PRO A 57 -15.09 15.74 -1.68
N ALA A 58 -14.56 16.92 -1.38
CA ALA A 58 -14.40 17.38 -0.01
C ALA A 58 -15.54 18.35 0.33
N SER A 59 -16.00 18.30 1.57
CA SER A 59 -16.96 19.27 2.11
C SER A 59 -16.53 19.68 3.51
N SER A 60 -17.06 20.79 4.01
CA SER A 60 -16.82 21.24 5.39
C SER A 60 -17.37 20.26 6.44
N GLU A 61 -18.35 19.44 6.06
CA GLU A 61 -19.15 18.62 6.99
C GLU A 61 -18.65 17.17 7.11
N VAL A 62 -17.81 16.71 6.19
CA VAL A 62 -17.46 15.28 6.08
C VAL A 62 -15.95 15.09 5.96
N ASN A 63 -15.42 14.21 6.81
CA ASN A 63 -14.03 13.79 6.75
C ASN A 63 -13.78 12.90 5.53
N VAL A 64 -12.59 13.02 4.93
CA VAL A 64 -12.13 12.13 3.86
C VAL A 64 -11.18 11.09 4.45
N PHE A 65 -11.51 9.81 4.28
CA PHE A 65 -10.63 8.70 4.63
C PHE A 65 -10.80 7.59 3.60
N PHE A 66 -9.69 7.12 3.02
CA PHE A 66 -9.68 6.03 2.07
C PHE A 66 -8.29 5.38 2.01
N SER A 67 -8.22 4.15 1.51
CA SER A 67 -6.95 3.49 1.21
C SER A 67 -6.68 3.55 -0.30
N PRO A 68 -5.72 4.37 -0.78
CA PRO A 68 -5.37 4.40 -2.20
C PRO A 68 -4.88 3.03 -2.69
N TYR A 69 -4.14 2.31 -1.84
CA TYR A 69 -3.70 0.94 -2.12
C TYR A 69 -4.87 0.02 -2.44
N SER A 70 -5.92 0.03 -1.61
CA SER A 70 -7.10 -0.83 -1.80
C SER A 70 -7.78 -0.59 -3.15
N VAL A 71 -7.98 0.69 -3.50
CA VAL A 71 -8.60 1.09 -4.77
C VAL A 71 -7.71 0.69 -5.95
N SER A 72 -6.39 0.94 -5.87
CA SER A 72 -5.43 0.55 -6.90
C SER A 72 -5.42 -0.96 -7.11
N THR A 73 -5.44 -1.78 -6.05
CA THR A 73 -5.44 -3.25 -6.15
C THR A 73 -6.73 -3.76 -6.81
N ALA A 74 -7.89 -3.22 -6.45
CA ALA A 74 -9.16 -3.62 -7.08
C ALA A 74 -9.19 -3.29 -8.58
N LEU A 75 -8.71 -2.10 -8.97
CA LEU A 75 -8.59 -1.69 -10.37
C LEU A 75 -7.50 -2.46 -11.12
N ALA A 76 -6.41 -2.84 -10.45
CA ALA A 76 -5.35 -3.68 -11.02
C ALA A 76 -5.84 -5.09 -11.34
N MET A 77 -6.73 -5.66 -10.52
CA MET A 77 -7.41 -6.90 -10.83
C MET A 77 -8.24 -6.76 -12.12
N ALA A 78 -8.97 -5.66 -12.28
CA ALA A 78 -9.70 -5.39 -13.53
C ALA A 78 -8.76 -5.20 -14.73
N TYR A 79 -7.64 -4.50 -14.54
CA TYR A 79 -6.61 -4.30 -15.56
C TYR A 79 -6.07 -5.63 -16.11
N ALA A 80 -5.86 -6.64 -15.27
CA ALA A 80 -5.39 -7.96 -15.71
C ALA A 80 -6.32 -8.64 -16.73
N GLY A 81 -7.62 -8.33 -16.68
CA GLY A 81 -8.65 -8.83 -17.61
C GLY A 81 -8.92 -7.91 -18.79
N ALA A 82 -8.50 -6.64 -18.73
CA ALA A 82 -8.76 -5.64 -19.76
C ALA A 82 -7.87 -5.83 -20.99
N ARG A 83 -8.34 -5.39 -22.16
CA ARG A 83 -7.57 -5.38 -23.43
C ARG A 83 -7.82 -4.07 -24.19
N GLY A 84 -6.95 -3.76 -25.16
CA GLY A 84 -7.10 -2.61 -26.04
C GLY A 84 -7.14 -1.29 -25.27
N GLU A 85 -8.02 -0.38 -25.69
CA GLU A 85 -8.15 0.96 -25.12
C GLU A 85 -8.46 0.94 -23.62
N THR A 86 -9.35 0.06 -23.16
CA THR A 86 -9.69 -0.08 -21.74
C THR A 86 -8.46 -0.46 -20.89
N GLN A 87 -7.59 -1.33 -21.41
CA GLN A 87 -6.36 -1.68 -20.71
C GLN A 87 -5.41 -0.49 -20.63
N GLN A 88 -5.30 0.29 -21.72
CA GLN A 88 -4.45 1.46 -21.78
C GLN A 88 -4.92 2.57 -20.82
N GLU A 89 -6.22 2.85 -20.78
CA GLU A 89 -6.78 3.84 -19.85
C GLU A 89 -6.56 3.45 -18.39
N LEU A 90 -6.73 2.17 -18.04
CA LEU A 90 -6.43 1.68 -16.70
C LEU A 90 -4.94 1.78 -16.39
N TYR A 91 -4.07 1.44 -17.35
CA TYR A 91 -2.61 1.52 -17.20
C TYR A 91 -2.14 2.95 -16.89
N ASP A 92 -2.67 3.93 -17.62
CA ASP A 92 -2.32 5.34 -17.42
C ASP A 92 -2.97 5.93 -16.17
N SER A 93 -4.23 5.58 -15.89
CA SER A 93 -4.94 6.03 -14.70
C SER A 93 -4.27 5.54 -13.42
N LEU A 94 -3.84 4.28 -13.39
CA LEU A 94 -3.09 3.67 -12.28
C LEU A 94 -1.62 4.12 -12.24
N ALA A 95 -1.20 5.05 -13.10
CA ALA A 95 0.12 5.65 -13.13
C ALA A 95 1.27 4.65 -13.37
N TYR A 96 1.01 3.52 -14.02
CA TYR A 96 2.04 2.53 -14.35
C TYR A 96 3.04 3.07 -15.39
N SER A 97 2.55 3.87 -16.35
CA SER A 97 3.40 4.55 -17.35
C SER A 97 4.42 5.49 -16.70
N SER A 98 3.97 6.39 -15.81
CA SER A 98 4.85 7.34 -15.12
C SER A 98 5.79 6.69 -14.09
N ALA A 99 5.44 5.49 -13.60
CA ALA A 99 6.32 4.69 -12.76
C ALA A 99 7.35 3.86 -13.55
N GLY A 100 7.27 3.82 -14.89
CA GLY A 100 8.17 3.02 -15.72
C GLY A 100 7.98 1.51 -15.57
N LEU A 101 6.76 1.08 -15.24
CA LEU A 101 6.38 -0.33 -15.07
C LEU A 101 5.87 -0.88 -16.40
N ALA A 102 6.63 -1.78 -17.05
CA ALA A 102 6.20 -2.35 -18.33
C ALA A 102 4.86 -3.11 -18.19
N PRO A 103 3.93 -3.00 -19.16
CA PRO A 103 2.62 -3.66 -19.09
C PRO A 103 2.68 -5.14 -18.73
N ASP A 104 3.60 -5.89 -19.36
CA ASP A 104 3.77 -7.34 -19.14
C ASP A 104 4.30 -7.68 -17.74
N HIS A 105 4.89 -6.71 -17.04
CA HIS A 105 5.44 -6.91 -15.70
C HIS A 105 4.44 -6.57 -14.59
N VAL A 106 3.34 -5.88 -14.90
CA VAL A 106 2.36 -5.42 -13.90
C VAL A 106 1.87 -6.55 -12.99
N PRO A 107 1.43 -7.73 -13.49
CA PRO A 107 0.93 -8.80 -12.62
C PRO A 107 2.00 -9.32 -11.65
N ASN A 108 3.22 -9.56 -12.13
CA ASN A 108 4.32 -10.05 -11.29
C ASN A 108 4.76 -9.00 -10.26
N ALA A 109 4.76 -7.72 -10.62
CA ALA A 109 5.10 -6.65 -9.68
C ALA A 109 4.07 -6.53 -8.54
N HIS A 110 2.78 -6.73 -8.84
CA HIS A 110 1.74 -6.82 -7.80
C HIS A 110 1.89 -8.06 -6.91
N ALA A 111 2.30 -9.20 -7.47
CA ALA A 111 2.59 -10.41 -6.69
C ALA A 111 3.68 -10.14 -5.64
N GLN A 112 4.76 -9.50 -6.08
CA GLN A 112 5.89 -9.13 -5.23
C GLN A 112 5.48 -8.11 -4.16
N HIS A 113 4.70 -7.10 -4.54
CA HIS A 113 4.21 -6.08 -3.62
C HIS A 113 3.25 -6.67 -2.57
N THR A 114 2.35 -7.56 -2.98
CA THR A 114 1.45 -8.29 -2.05
C THR A 114 2.23 -9.15 -1.07
N GLN A 115 3.33 -9.78 -1.51
CA GLN A 115 4.19 -10.55 -0.62
C GLN A 115 4.97 -9.66 0.35
N ALA A 116 5.47 -8.51 -0.12
CA ALA A 116 6.19 -7.54 0.72
C ALA A 116 5.31 -7.02 1.86
N LEU A 117 4.04 -6.71 1.58
CA LEU A 117 3.07 -6.22 2.57
C LEU A 117 2.70 -7.26 3.65
N LYS A 118 2.92 -8.55 3.38
CA LYS A 118 2.70 -9.64 4.35
C LYS A 118 3.92 -9.91 5.23
N SER A 119 4.99 -9.12 5.09
CA SER A 119 6.20 -9.28 5.91
C SER A 119 5.89 -9.04 7.39
N PRO A 120 6.56 -9.74 8.32
CA PRO A 120 6.35 -9.56 9.75
C PRO A 120 6.58 -8.09 10.16
N SER A 121 5.63 -7.55 10.92
CA SER A 121 5.65 -6.19 11.44
C SER A 121 5.18 -6.17 12.90
N SER A 122 5.58 -5.13 13.63
CA SER A 122 4.99 -4.83 14.96
C SER A 122 3.58 -4.23 14.82
N SER A 123 3.22 -3.74 13.65
CA SER A 123 1.88 -3.30 13.28
C SER A 123 1.10 -4.45 12.62
N THR A 124 -0.22 -4.42 12.75
CA THR A 124 -1.12 -5.34 12.04
C THR A 124 -1.56 -4.72 10.72
N LEU A 125 -1.24 -5.39 9.62
CA LEU A 125 -1.77 -5.09 8.29
C LEU A 125 -2.45 -6.35 7.74
N LEU A 126 -3.76 -6.29 7.55
CA LEU A 126 -4.53 -7.36 6.93
C LEU A 126 -4.99 -6.91 5.55
N VAL A 127 -4.68 -7.70 4.52
CA VAL A 127 -5.10 -7.46 3.14
C VAL A 127 -5.79 -8.70 2.61
N ALA A 128 -7.00 -8.53 2.08
CA ALA A 128 -7.82 -9.60 1.54
C ALA A 128 -8.35 -9.21 0.17
N ASN A 129 -8.17 -10.10 -0.81
CA ASN A 129 -8.65 -9.93 -2.18
C ASN A 129 -9.59 -11.08 -2.54
N THR A 130 -10.69 -10.80 -3.23
CA THR A 130 -11.58 -11.84 -3.76
C THR A 130 -12.24 -11.43 -5.07
N ALA A 131 -12.51 -12.42 -5.90
CA ALA A 131 -13.31 -12.36 -7.10
C ALA A 131 -14.56 -13.24 -6.89
N VAL A 132 -15.75 -12.63 -6.99
CA VAL A 132 -17.02 -13.36 -6.88
C VAL A 132 -17.71 -13.33 -8.24
N VAL A 133 -17.83 -14.50 -8.85
CA VAL A 133 -18.41 -14.71 -10.18
C VAL A 133 -19.90 -15.02 -10.04
N GLN A 134 -20.72 -14.45 -10.90
CA GLN A 134 -22.14 -14.78 -10.97
C GLN A 134 -22.33 -16.26 -11.35
N GLU A 135 -23.23 -16.96 -10.66
CA GLU A 135 -23.64 -18.32 -11.03
C GLU A 135 -24.02 -18.43 -12.51
N GLY A 136 -23.49 -19.45 -13.18
CA GLY A 136 -23.71 -19.69 -14.61
C GLY A 136 -22.90 -18.80 -15.55
N TYR A 137 -22.12 -17.84 -15.05
CA TYR A 137 -21.21 -17.04 -15.86
C TYR A 137 -19.82 -17.67 -15.91
N ASN A 138 -19.29 -17.86 -17.12
CA ASN A 138 -17.97 -18.47 -17.32
C ASN A 138 -16.90 -17.38 -17.46
N VAL A 139 -15.92 -17.41 -16.56
CA VAL A 139 -14.73 -16.56 -16.61
C VAL A 139 -13.53 -17.40 -17.06
N LEU A 140 -12.64 -16.81 -17.87
CA LEU A 140 -11.42 -17.48 -18.31
C LEU A 140 -10.60 -17.97 -17.11
N ARG A 141 -10.21 -19.25 -17.15
CA ARG A 141 -9.46 -19.88 -16.07
C ARG A 141 -8.10 -19.19 -15.87
N GLU A 142 -7.47 -18.77 -16.96
CA GLU A 142 -6.19 -18.05 -16.98
C GLU A 142 -6.29 -16.70 -16.28
N TYR A 143 -7.44 -16.02 -16.39
CA TYR A 143 -7.67 -14.76 -15.69
C TYR A 143 -7.81 -15.01 -14.18
N LEU A 144 -8.63 -15.97 -13.75
CA LEU A 144 -8.76 -16.33 -12.33
C LEU A 144 -7.43 -16.78 -11.72
N GLN A 145 -6.60 -17.50 -12.48
CA GLN A 145 -5.26 -17.89 -12.07
C GLN A 145 -4.35 -16.68 -11.91
N THR A 146 -4.37 -15.74 -12.86
CA THR A 146 -3.63 -14.47 -12.74
C THR A 146 -4.05 -13.70 -11.50
N LEU A 147 -5.37 -13.63 -11.20
CA LEU A 147 -5.88 -12.94 -10.01
C LEU A 147 -5.34 -13.55 -8.72
N ASN A 148 -5.35 -14.88 -8.63
CA ASN A 148 -4.83 -15.60 -7.49
C ASN A 148 -3.31 -15.42 -7.32
N GLN A 149 -2.54 -15.59 -8.39
CA GLN A 149 -1.08 -15.50 -8.35
C GLN A 149 -0.56 -14.08 -8.09
N SER A 150 -1.24 -13.06 -8.63
CA SER A 150 -0.77 -11.67 -8.60
C SER A 150 -1.27 -10.90 -7.39
N PHE A 151 -2.46 -11.23 -6.89
CA PHE A 151 -3.10 -10.47 -5.81
C PHE A 151 -3.49 -11.35 -4.61
N GLY A 152 -3.27 -12.66 -4.69
CA GLY A 152 -3.78 -13.59 -3.68
C GLY A 152 -5.32 -13.64 -3.65
N ALA A 153 -5.98 -13.27 -4.76
CA ALA A 153 -7.43 -13.21 -4.80
C ALA A 153 -8.03 -14.62 -4.82
N GLU A 154 -8.91 -14.91 -3.87
CA GLU A 154 -9.74 -16.11 -3.91
C GLU A 154 -10.84 -15.94 -4.97
N ALA A 155 -11.18 -17.01 -5.68
CA ALA A 155 -12.27 -16.99 -6.64
C ALA A 155 -13.41 -17.87 -6.13
N SER A 156 -14.63 -17.34 -6.16
CA SER A 156 -15.84 -18.05 -5.74
C SER A 156 -16.99 -17.75 -6.69
N THR A 157 -18.04 -18.57 -6.63
CA THR A 157 -19.26 -18.38 -7.42
C THR A 157 -20.43 -18.15 -6.48
N ALA A 158 -21.28 -17.17 -6.76
CA ALA A 158 -22.48 -16.88 -6.01
C ALA A 158 -23.54 -16.18 -6.88
N ASN A 159 -24.80 -16.18 -6.46
CA ASN A 159 -25.82 -15.32 -7.06
C ASN A 159 -25.72 -13.88 -6.52
N LEU A 160 -25.06 -12.98 -7.25
CA LEU A 160 -24.71 -11.62 -6.80
C LEU A 160 -25.91 -10.71 -6.49
N ALA A 161 -27.09 -11.03 -7.04
CA ALA A 161 -28.32 -10.29 -6.78
C ALA A 161 -29.08 -10.78 -5.54
N ASP A 162 -28.63 -11.88 -4.93
CA ASP A 162 -29.27 -12.47 -3.77
C ASP A 162 -28.67 -11.96 -2.45
N GLU A 163 -29.54 -11.73 -1.46
CA GLU A 163 -29.10 -11.26 -0.14
C GLU A 163 -28.27 -12.28 0.63
N GLN A 164 -28.48 -13.58 0.43
CA GLN A 164 -27.67 -14.61 1.08
C GLN A 164 -26.23 -14.59 0.57
N SER A 165 -26.05 -14.35 -0.73
CA SER A 165 -24.72 -14.12 -1.32
C SER A 165 -24.06 -12.88 -0.74
N LEU A 166 -24.78 -11.76 -0.64
CA LEU A 166 -24.29 -10.54 0.02
C LEU A 166 -23.79 -10.82 1.45
N ARG A 167 -24.60 -11.52 2.26
CA ARG A 167 -24.23 -11.93 3.62
C ARG A 167 -22.97 -12.80 3.63
N SER A 168 -22.83 -13.70 2.66
CA SER A 168 -21.67 -14.59 2.55
C SER A 168 -20.40 -13.82 2.19
N ILE A 169 -20.49 -12.86 1.26
CA ILE A 169 -19.38 -11.96 0.90
C ILE A 169 -18.94 -11.13 2.10
N ASN A 170 -19.88 -10.48 2.79
CA ASN A 170 -19.57 -9.68 3.98
C ASN A 170 -18.99 -10.55 5.11
N LYS A 171 -19.47 -11.78 5.29
CA LYS A 171 -18.89 -12.72 6.25
C LYS A 171 -17.45 -13.10 5.89
N TRP A 172 -17.15 -13.31 4.61
CA TRP A 172 -15.79 -13.57 4.13
C TRP A 172 -14.87 -12.37 4.40
N VAL A 173 -15.32 -11.14 4.11
CA VAL A 173 -14.58 -9.91 4.42
C VAL A 173 -14.35 -9.77 5.92
N LYS A 174 -15.40 -9.98 6.73
CA LYS A 174 -15.31 -9.91 8.19
C LYS A 174 -14.30 -10.93 8.74
N HIS A 175 -14.27 -12.14 8.19
CA HIS A 175 -13.31 -13.15 8.60
C HIS A 175 -11.87 -12.76 8.28
N HIS A 176 -11.60 -12.31 7.05
CA HIS A 176 -10.24 -11.95 6.61
C HIS A 176 -9.72 -10.62 7.17
N THR A 177 -10.57 -9.86 7.84
CA THR A 177 -10.23 -8.60 8.48
C THR A 177 -10.31 -8.69 10.00
N ASP A 178 -10.30 -9.89 10.58
CA ASP A 178 -10.41 -10.14 12.03
C ASP A 178 -11.58 -9.40 12.69
N GLY A 179 -12.71 -9.35 11.98
CA GLY A 179 -13.93 -8.71 12.44
C GLY A 179 -13.97 -7.19 12.29
N LYS A 180 -12.95 -6.56 11.70
CA LYS A 180 -12.80 -5.10 11.66
C LYS A 180 -13.58 -4.42 10.55
N ILE A 181 -13.81 -5.12 9.44
CA ILE A 181 -14.72 -4.67 8.38
C ILE A 181 -15.92 -5.60 8.42
N GLU A 182 -17.00 -5.14 9.05
CA GLU A 182 -18.21 -5.96 9.22
C GLU A 182 -19.00 -6.12 7.94
N GLN A 183 -19.06 -5.05 7.13
CA GLN A 183 -19.78 -5.00 5.87
C GLN A 183 -18.99 -4.15 4.88
N LEU A 184 -18.73 -4.72 3.70
CA LEU A 184 -18.13 -4.01 2.56
C LEU A 184 -19.19 -3.62 1.54
N LEU A 185 -20.20 -4.49 1.34
CA LEU A 185 -21.34 -4.25 0.47
C LEU A 185 -22.59 -4.06 1.33
N SER A 186 -23.28 -2.94 1.17
CA SER A 186 -24.50 -2.62 1.94
C SER A 186 -25.77 -3.21 1.31
N GLU A 187 -25.77 -3.43 0.00
CA GLU A 187 -26.92 -3.89 -0.77
C GLU A 187 -26.49 -4.97 -1.77
N PRO A 188 -27.40 -5.88 -2.17
CA PRO A 188 -27.12 -6.83 -3.25
C PRO A 188 -26.76 -6.09 -4.54
N LEU A 189 -25.97 -6.74 -5.38
CA LEU A 189 -25.56 -6.15 -6.65
C LEU A 189 -26.69 -6.25 -7.68
N SER A 190 -26.60 -5.45 -8.74
CA SER A 190 -27.52 -5.55 -9.88
C SER A 190 -27.63 -6.99 -10.41
N SER A 191 -28.81 -7.40 -10.85
CA SER A 191 -29.02 -8.67 -11.57
C SER A 191 -28.18 -8.81 -12.85
N ASN A 192 -27.63 -7.71 -13.35
CA ASN A 192 -26.71 -7.69 -14.49
C ASN A 192 -25.24 -7.83 -14.10
N ALA A 193 -24.91 -7.82 -12.81
CA ALA A 193 -23.55 -8.08 -12.34
C ALA A 193 -23.11 -9.50 -12.75
N ARG A 194 -21.87 -9.63 -13.22
CA ARG A 194 -21.27 -10.90 -13.65
C ARG A 194 -20.01 -11.27 -12.88
N LEU A 195 -19.32 -10.26 -12.38
CA LEU A 195 -18.11 -10.38 -11.58
C LEU A 195 -18.03 -9.17 -10.65
N VAL A 196 -17.66 -9.40 -9.40
CA VAL A 196 -17.24 -8.35 -8.49
C VAL A 196 -15.83 -8.65 -7.98
N LEU A 197 -14.97 -7.64 -8.00
CA LEU A 197 -13.60 -7.68 -7.54
C LEU A 197 -13.52 -6.83 -6.27
N LEU A 198 -13.10 -7.45 -5.17
CA LEU A 198 -13.10 -6.81 -3.86
C LEU A 198 -11.70 -6.83 -3.28
N ASN A 199 -11.29 -5.68 -2.73
CA ASN A 199 -10.16 -5.56 -1.83
C ASN A 199 -10.67 -5.06 -0.47
N ALA A 200 -10.17 -5.65 0.60
CA ALA A 200 -10.36 -5.17 1.96
C ALA A 200 -8.99 -5.03 2.64
N ILE A 201 -8.78 -3.91 3.31
CA ILE A 201 -7.53 -3.60 4.03
C ILE A 201 -7.83 -3.09 5.43
N TYR A 202 -7.12 -3.62 6.41
CA TYR A 202 -7.18 -3.17 7.81
C TYR A 202 -5.77 -2.88 8.31
N PHE A 203 -5.61 -1.72 8.95
CA PHE A 203 -4.37 -1.31 9.58
C PHE A 203 -4.58 -1.03 11.06
N LYS A 204 -3.66 -1.51 11.91
CA LYS A 204 -3.56 -1.16 13.32
C LYS A 204 -2.10 -1.11 13.74
N GLY A 205 -1.61 0.09 13.99
CA GLY A 205 -0.32 0.33 14.62
C GLY A 205 -0.47 0.78 16.07
N LEU A 206 0.53 0.47 16.90
CA LEU A 206 0.74 1.12 18.19
C LEU A 206 1.75 2.24 17.98
N TRP A 207 1.57 3.40 18.61
CA TRP A 207 2.59 4.45 18.55
C TRP A 207 3.93 3.93 19.09
N ASN A 208 5.04 4.34 18.46
CA ASN A 208 6.36 4.06 19.01
C ASN A 208 6.53 4.71 20.39
N THR A 209 6.04 5.95 20.51
CA THR A 209 5.93 6.69 21.77
C THR A 209 4.45 7.02 22.01
N PRO A 210 3.76 6.33 22.94
CA PRO A 210 2.33 6.53 23.16
C PRO A 210 2.02 7.84 23.90
N PHE A 211 0.89 8.45 23.56
CA PHE A 211 0.30 9.52 24.38
C PHE A 211 -0.24 8.93 25.69
N HIS A 212 0.11 9.55 26.82
CA HIS A 212 -0.44 9.16 28.11
C HIS A 212 -1.91 9.62 28.21
N SER A 213 -2.83 8.69 28.41
CA SER A 213 -4.27 9.00 28.49
C SER A 213 -4.63 9.98 29.62
N ALA A 214 -3.85 10.00 30.70
CA ALA A 214 -4.01 10.96 31.79
C ALA A 214 -3.66 12.40 31.39
N SER A 215 -2.93 12.59 30.28
CA SER A 215 -2.59 13.89 29.70
C SER A 215 -3.60 14.35 28.66
N THR A 216 -4.61 13.54 28.32
CA THR A 216 -5.70 13.95 27.42
C THR A 216 -6.61 14.94 28.13
N PHE A 217 -6.91 16.07 27.48
CA PHE A 217 -7.77 17.12 28.04
C PHE A 217 -8.73 17.68 26.99
N LYS A 218 -9.80 18.35 27.43
CA LYS A 218 -10.73 19.04 26.51
C LYS A 218 -10.05 20.28 25.92
N ALA A 219 -10.01 20.35 24.59
CA ALA A 219 -9.47 21.49 23.87
C ALA A 219 -10.37 21.90 22.71
N SER A 220 -10.25 23.16 22.30
CA SER A 220 -10.93 23.66 21.10
C SER A 220 -10.32 23.07 19.82
N PHE A 221 -11.17 22.53 18.96
CA PHE A 221 -10.89 22.22 17.55
C PHE A 221 -11.81 23.06 16.67
N PHE A 222 -11.38 23.34 15.43
CA PHE A 222 -12.17 24.15 14.51
C PHE A 222 -12.58 23.32 13.29
N ASN A 223 -13.82 22.83 13.27
CA ASN A 223 -14.40 22.14 12.13
C ASN A 223 -14.36 23.04 10.90
N ALA A 224 -13.89 22.49 9.77
CA ALA A 224 -13.61 23.23 8.54
C ALA A 224 -12.78 24.50 8.73
N GLY A 225 -12.06 24.60 9.84
CA GLY A 225 -11.30 25.79 10.21
C GLY A 225 -12.14 26.98 10.67
N THR A 226 -13.44 26.86 10.94
CA THR A 226 -14.30 28.02 11.27
C THR A 226 -15.11 27.80 12.54
N GLU A 227 -15.82 26.67 12.63
CA GLU A 227 -16.72 26.35 13.73
C GLU A 227 -15.95 25.72 14.90
N ARG A 228 -15.98 26.37 16.07
CA ARG A 228 -15.32 25.85 17.26
C ARG A 228 -16.15 24.74 17.91
N VAL A 229 -15.50 23.61 18.20
CA VAL A 229 -16.02 22.50 18.99
C VAL A 229 -15.01 22.09 20.07
N GLU A 230 -15.47 21.39 21.10
CA GLU A 230 -14.61 20.81 22.14
C GLU A 230 -14.33 19.33 21.84
N VAL A 231 -13.07 18.93 21.85
CA VAL A 231 -12.64 17.54 21.59
C VAL A 231 -11.72 17.04 22.70
N ASP A 232 -11.61 15.72 22.85
CA ASP A 232 -10.55 15.11 23.66
C ASP A 232 -9.23 15.20 22.89
N MET A 233 -8.33 16.08 23.33
CA MET A 233 -7.05 16.33 22.70
C MET A 233 -5.95 15.55 23.41
N MET A 234 -5.26 14.67 22.66
CA MET A 234 -4.07 13.98 23.16
C MET A 234 -2.92 14.96 23.34
N HIS A 235 -2.08 14.74 24.37
CA HIS A 235 -0.94 15.60 24.67
C HIS A 235 0.25 14.80 25.20
N GLY A 236 1.45 15.17 24.75
CA GLY A 236 2.70 14.55 25.17
C GLY A 236 3.91 15.20 24.49
N GLN A 237 5.09 14.99 25.06
CA GLN A 237 6.37 15.28 24.41
C GLN A 237 6.82 14.03 23.68
N ILE A 238 7.05 14.13 22.37
CA ILE A 238 7.33 12.98 21.51
C ILE A 238 8.47 13.37 20.59
N THR A 239 9.51 12.54 20.59
CA THR A 239 10.56 12.64 19.57
C THR A 239 10.01 12.17 18.23
N ALA A 240 9.94 13.07 17.26
CA ALA A 240 9.38 12.82 15.94
C ALA A 240 10.13 13.61 14.87
N GLY A 241 10.02 13.18 13.62
CA GLY A 241 10.44 14.01 12.50
C GLY A 241 9.52 15.23 12.39
N TYR A 242 10.09 16.42 12.31
CA TYR A 242 9.35 17.67 12.10
C TYR A 242 10.01 18.52 11.02
N ALA A 243 9.18 19.19 10.22
CA ALA A 243 9.60 20.16 9.24
C ALA A 243 8.60 21.31 9.12
N ARG A 244 9.10 22.45 8.67
CA ARG A 244 8.31 23.60 8.23
C ARG A 244 8.46 23.73 6.73
N ASP A 245 7.36 23.60 5.99
CA ASP A 245 7.35 23.82 4.55
C ASP A 245 6.68 25.16 4.27
N ASP A 246 7.49 26.16 3.94
CA ASP A 246 7.01 27.52 3.66
C ASP A 246 6.33 27.63 2.29
N GLU A 247 6.63 26.73 1.35
CA GLU A 247 6.05 26.73 0.01
C GLU A 247 4.55 26.40 0.03
N THR A 248 4.14 25.44 0.86
CA THR A 248 2.73 25.08 1.10
C THR A 248 2.18 25.71 2.38
N ASN A 249 2.94 26.59 3.04
CA ASN A 249 2.59 27.24 4.30
C ASN A 249 2.08 26.24 5.36
N SER A 250 2.84 25.18 5.60
CA SER A 250 2.44 24.04 6.43
C SER A 250 3.51 23.64 7.45
N ASP A 251 3.07 22.96 8.50
CA ASP A 251 3.89 22.21 9.45
C ASP A 251 3.72 20.71 9.15
N VAL A 252 4.80 19.96 9.14
CA VAL A 252 4.80 18.52 8.91
C VAL A 252 5.37 17.83 10.13
N VAL A 253 4.69 16.79 10.62
CA VAL A 253 5.22 15.88 11.63
C VAL A 253 5.04 14.44 11.18
N ASP A 254 6.04 13.59 11.40
CA ASP A 254 5.98 12.16 11.11
C ASP A 254 6.06 11.37 12.41
N LEU A 255 4.95 10.72 12.76
CA LEU A 255 4.79 9.99 14.00
C LEU A 255 4.99 8.48 13.75
N PRO A 256 6.10 7.87 14.19
CA PRO A 256 6.35 6.47 13.96
C PRO A 256 5.45 5.57 14.80
N TYR A 257 5.02 4.46 14.21
CA TYR A 257 4.47 3.32 14.95
C TYR A 257 5.61 2.45 15.50
N ALA A 258 5.29 1.61 16.48
CA ALA A 258 6.20 0.63 17.02
C ALA A 258 6.76 -0.26 15.89
N GLY A 259 8.06 -0.54 15.92
CA GLY A 259 8.75 -1.25 14.84
C GLY A 259 9.39 -0.32 13.79
N LEU A 260 8.99 0.95 13.74
CA LEU A 260 9.55 2.00 12.85
C LEU A 260 9.41 1.72 11.35
N ASP A 261 8.61 0.74 10.97
CA ASP A 261 8.32 0.35 9.59
C ASP A 261 7.07 1.04 9.02
N TYR A 262 6.23 1.59 9.89
CA TYR A 262 5.11 2.46 9.54
C TYR A 262 5.18 3.78 10.32
N SER A 263 4.64 4.84 9.72
CA SER A 263 4.42 6.13 10.38
C SER A 263 3.09 6.77 9.95
N MET A 264 2.65 7.76 10.72
CA MET A 264 1.60 8.69 10.33
C MET A 264 2.22 10.07 10.10
N THR A 265 2.28 10.49 8.85
CA THR A 265 2.64 11.87 8.50
C THR A 265 1.42 12.77 8.58
N ILE A 266 1.48 13.78 9.44
CA ILE A 266 0.45 14.80 9.60
C ILE A 266 0.97 16.09 8.97
N VAL A 267 0.25 16.60 7.98
CA VAL A 267 0.53 17.89 7.35
C VAL A 267 -0.55 18.87 7.79
N ARG A 268 -0.16 19.88 8.55
CA ARG A 268 -1.07 20.90 9.10
C ARG A 268 -0.82 22.24 8.40
N PRO A 269 -1.78 22.77 7.61
CA PRO A 269 -1.67 24.13 7.09
C PRO A 269 -1.64 25.14 8.24
N ARG A 270 -0.82 26.19 8.11
CA ARG A 270 -0.75 27.27 9.13
C ARG A 270 -1.94 28.21 9.05
N ASP A 271 -2.60 28.29 7.90
CA ASP A 271 -3.94 28.87 7.79
C ASP A 271 -4.98 27.84 8.24
N ARG A 272 -5.87 28.27 9.14
CA ARG A 272 -6.93 27.47 9.74
C ARG A 272 -7.90 26.92 8.68
N THR A 273 -8.10 27.63 7.57
CA THR A 273 -8.95 27.20 6.44
C THR A 273 -8.16 26.59 5.27
N GLY A 274 -6.85 26.38 5.42
CA GLY A 274 -5.96 26.00 4.30
C GLY A 274 -5.98 24.53 3.88
N ALA A 275 -6.76 23.66 4.54
CA ALA A 275 -6.69 22.21 4.32
C ALA A 275 -7.07 21.79 2.90
N ASP A 276 -8.09 22.41 2.31
CA ASP A 276 -8.51 22.07 0.94
C ASP A 276 -7.51 22.59 -0.11
N ALA A 277 -6.97 23.80 0.09
CA ALA A 277 -5.91 24.34 -0.77
C ALA A 277 -4.65 23.45 -0.73
N LEU A 278 -4.25 23.01 0.47
CA LEU A 278 -3.16 22.05 0.65
C LEU A 278 -3.45 20.73 -0.07
N ARG A 279 -4.67 20.18 0.07
CA ARG A 279 -5.09 18.96 -0.62
C ARG A 279 -4.94 19.06 -2.13
N GLN A 280 -5.30 20.21 -2.73
CA GLN A 280 -5.22 20.44 -4.17
C GLN A 280 -3.79 20.52 -4.71
N VAL A 281 -2.81 20.94 -3.89
CA VAL A 281 -1.40 21.01 -4.30
C VAL A 281 -0.58 19.79 -3.88
N LEU A 282 -1.14 18.91 -3.04
CA LEU A 282 -0.44 17.74 -2.54
C LEU A 282 -0.24 16.72 -3.67
N THR A 283 1.01 16.54 -4.07
CA THR A 283 1.46 15.55 -5.06
C THR A 283 2.50 14.63 -4.43
N ARG A 284 2.83 13.52 -5.11
CA ARG A 284 3.92 12.63 -4.69
C ARG A 284 5.25 13.38 -4.51
N GLN A 285 5.53 14.36 -5.36
CA GLN A 285 6.77 15.14 -5.28
C GLN A 285 6.79 16.05 -4.06
N VAL A 286 5.69 16.77 -3.81
CA VAL A 286 5.52 17.63 -2.62
C VAL A 286 5.63 16.79 -1.35
N PHE A 287 4.95 15.65 -1.27
CA PHE A 287 5.02 14.78 -0.11
C PHE A 287 6.44 14.22 0.11
N ARG A 288 7.16 13.83 -0.96
CA ARG A 288 8.57 13.41 -0.83
C ARG A 288 9.48 14.54 -0.34
N ARG A 289 9.23 15.78 -0.76
CA ARG A 289 9.94 16.96 -0.23
C ARG A 289 9.73 17.07 1.28
N PHE A 290 8.47 17.02 1.74
CA PHE A 290 8.15 17.06 3.16
C PHE A 290 8.96 16.04 3.95
N LEU A 291 8.98 14.77 3.49
CA LEU A 291 9.73 13.71 4.15
C LEU A 291 11.24 13.94 4.16
N SER A 292 11.81 14.55 3.10
CA SER A 292 13.24 14.83 3.02
C SER A 292 13.71 15.99 3.91
N GLU A 293 12.79 16.85 4.34
CA GLU A 293 13.05 18.00 5.20
C GLU A 293 12.85 17.70 6.68
N LEU A 294 12.30 16.52 7.01
CA LEU A 294 12.09 16.10 8.40
C LEU A 294 13.43 16.04 9.14
N SER A 295 13.45 16.68 10.30
CA SER A 295 14.53 16.59 11.27
C SER A 295 13.98 16.14 12.62
N GLU A 296 14.71 15.29 13.31
CA GLU A 296 14.28 14.77 14.60
C GLU A 296 14.26 15.89 15.65
N THR A 297 13.10 16.09 16.27
CA THR A 297 12.89 17.08 17.35
C THR A 297 12.06 16.48 18.47
N VAL A 298 12.18 17.04 19.67
CA VAL A 298 11.36 16.73 20.87
C VAL A 298 10.21 17.71 21.00
#